data_AF-A0A3M1GE56-F1
#
_entry.id   AF-A0A3M1GE56-F1
#
_cell.length_a   1.000
_cell.length_b   1.000
_cell.length_c   1.000
_cell.angle_alpha   90.00
_cell.angle_beta   90.00
_cell.angle_gamma   90.00
#
_symmetry.space_group_name_H-M   'P 1'
#
loop_
_entity.id
_entity.type
_entity.pdbx_description
1 polymer ?
#
loop_
_entity_poly.entity_id
_entity_poly.type
_entity_poly.pdbx_seq_one_letter_code
_entity_poly.pdbx_strand_id
1 'polypeptide(L)'
;MIKRIQAAVLVGQILSYGLIVTFLFADSTFNLSGVLRSSTDWLSLELAQSVACLVALIGTINVWISWYYIRKSNTMRDWLVVCAWTHKIKQGDRWVSLEEFLAERLGCQVSHGISDPSLAQMREQLDNDWHRLDPPTPTESRKPRPKPA
;
A
#
# COMPACT_ATOMS: atom_id res chain seq x y z
N MET A 1 6.20 9.56 8.62
CA MET A 1 7.01 10.73 8.20
C MET A 1 6.39 11.31 6.92
N ILE A 2 5.96 12.58 6.92
CA ILE A 2 5.40 13.21 5.71
C ILE A 2 6.55 13.48 4.75
N LYS A 3 6.50 12.96 3.52
CA LYS A 3 7.55 13.22 2.53
C LYS A 3 7.54 14.71 2.16
N ARG A 4 8.70 15.33 1.90
CA ARG A 4 8.82 16.76 1.55
C ARG A 4 7.86 17.19 0.43
N ILE A 5 7.60 16.29 -0.53
CA ILE A 5 6.63 16.48 -1.63
C ILE A 5 5.20 16.59 -1.10
N GLN A 6 4.80 15.74 -0.15
CA GLN A 6 3.44 15.76 0.44
C GLN A 6 3.22 17.02 1.28
N ALA A 7 4.25 17.47 1.99
CA ALA A 7 4.22 18.74 2.72
C ALA A 7 4.08 19.94 1.75
N ALA A 8 4.81 19.93 0.63
CA ALA A 8 4.70 20.97 -0.39
C ALA A 8 3.29 21.05 -1.01
N VAL A 9 2.66 19.91 -1.28
CA VAL A 9 1.27 19.88 -1.79
C VAL A 9 0.29 20.47 -0.77
N LEU A 10 0.41 20.08 0.51
CA LEU A 10 -0.48 20.59 1.56
C LEU A 10 -0.30 22.10 1.79
N VAL A 11 0.96 22.57 1.81
CA VAL A 11 1.28 23.99 1.94
C VAL A 11 0.76 24.78 0.74
N GLY A 12 0.89 24.25 -0.48
CA GLY A 12 0.35 24.87 -1.69
C GLY A 12 -1.17 25.00 -1.65
N GLN A 13 -1.89 23.96 -1.21
CA GLN A 13 -3.35 24.01 -1.04
C GLN A 13 -3.77 25.06 0.00
N ILE A 14 -3.11 25.07 1.17
CA ILE A 14 -3.42 26.03 2.24
C ILE A 14 -3.16 27.47 1.77
N LEU A 15 -2.01 27.72 1.11
CA LEU A 15 -1.69 29.04 0.57
C LEU A 15 -2.68 29.47 -0.51
N SER A 16 -3.07 28.57 -1.41
CA SER A 16 -4.03 28.88 -2.49
C SER A 16 -5.39 29.26 -1.92
N TYR A 17 -5.98 28.44 -1.05
CA TYR A 17 -7.30 28.74 -0.48
C TYR A 17 -7.24 29.94 0.47
N GLY A 18 -6.15 30.08 1.23
CA GLY A 18 -5.91 31.25 2.07
C GLY A 18 -5.89 32.54 1.26
N LEU A 19 -5.14 32.57 0.15
CA LEU A 19 -5.05 33.74 -0.73
C LEU A 19 -6.42 34.10 -1.35
N ILE A 20 -7.21 33.11 -1.76
CA ILE A 20 -8.56 33.34 -2.29
C ILE A 20 -9.47 33.94 -1.21
N VAL A 21 -9.48 33.38 0.00
CA VAL A 21 -10.32 33.90 1.11
C VAL A 21 -9.87 35.29 1.53
N THR A 22 -8.56 35.53 1.65
CA THR A 22 -8.02 36.86 1.96
C THR A 22 -8.36 37.88 0.88
N PHE A 23 -8.33 37.49 -0.40
CA PHE A 23 -8.75 38.36 -1.50
C PHE A 23 -10.24 38.71 -1.42
N LEU A 24 -11.11 37.72 -1.17
CA LEU A 24 -12.55 37.96 -1.01
C LEU A 24 -12.86 38.88 0.19
N PHE A 25 -12.12 38.73 1.29
CA PHE A 25 -12.27 39.59 2.46
C PHE A 25 -11.72 41.01 2.24
N ALA A 26 -10.59 41.14 1.55
CA ALA A 26 -10.04 42.43 1.18
C ALA A 26 -10.98 43.17 0.22
N ASP A 27 -11.56 42.46 -0.75
CA ASP A 27 -12.55 43.02 -1.66
C ASP A 27 -13.82 43.48 -0.94
N SER A 28 -14.33 42.70 0.02
CA SER A 28 -15.51 43.11 0.81
C SER A 28 -15.23 44.32 1.73
N THR A 29 -14.01 44.44 2.26
CA THR A 29 -13.64 45.52 3.19
C THR A 29 -13.27 46.81 2.45
N PHE A 30 -12.56 46.72 1.33
CA PHE A 30 -11.98 47.87 0.64
C PHE A 30 -12.63 48.19 -0.70
N ASN A 31 -13.59 47.38 -1.16
CA ASN A 31 -14.26 47.53 -2.45
C ASN A 31 -13.26 47.67 -3.63
N LEU A 32 -12.19 46.88 -3.58
CA LEU A 32 -11.06 46.91 -4.53
C LEU A 32 -11.53 46.65 -5.97
N SER A 33 -12.49 45.74 -6.15
CA SER A 33 -13.10 45.44 -7.44
C SER A 33 -13.97 46.57 -7.98
N GLY A 34 -14.61 47.36 -7.11
CA GLY A 34 -15.39 48.53 -7.50
C GLY A 34 -14.54 49.65 -8.14
N VAL A 35 -13.28 49.80 -7.70
CA VAL A 35 -12.31 50.74 -8.29
C VAL A 35 -11.80 50.28 -9.66
N LEU A 36 -11.67 48.97 -9.86
CA LEU A 36 -11.13 48.39 -11.10
C LEU A 36 -12.21 48.09 -12.16
N ARG A 37 -13.49 47.94 -11.75
CA ARG A 37 -14.58 47.48 -12.63
C ARG A 37 -15.91 48.16 -12.25
N SER A 38 -16.24 49.22 -12.97
CA SER A 38 -17.39 50.13 -12.75
C SER A 38 -18.78 49.54 -13.02
N SER A 39 -19.03 48.23 -12.85
CA SER A 39 -20.27 47.60 -13.36
C SER A 39 -20.80 46.40 -12.58
N THR A 40 -20.80 46.43 -11.24
CA THR A 40 -21.51 45.38 -10.47
C THR A 40 -22.14 45.92 -9.17
N ASP A 41 -23.10 46.83 -9.31
CA ASP A 41 -23.84 47.49 -8.22
C ASP A 41 -24.92 46.61 -7.54
N TRP A 42 -24.76 45.30 -7.43
CA TRP A 42 -25.80 44.44 -6.83
C TRP A 42 -25.32 43.24 -6.02
N LEU A 43 -24.00 43.10 -5.82
CA LEU A 43 -23.49 42.06 -4.91
C LEU A 43 -23.61 42.55 -3.47
N SER A 44 -24.78 42.38 -2.87
CA SER A 44 -25.04 42.67 -1.46
C SER A 44 -23.95 42.05 -0.57
N LEU A 45 -23.53 42.74 0.50
CA LEU A 45 -22.52 42.23 1.45
C LEU A 45 -22.84 40.80 1.95
N GLU A 46 -24.12 40.48 2.08
CA GLU A 46 -24.64 39.16 2.41
C GLU A 46 -24.21 38.07 1.40
N LEU A 47 -24.17 38.40 0.10
CA LEU A 47 -23.72 37.48 -0.95
C LEU A 47 -22.20 37.29 -0.89
N ALA A 48 -21.43 38.35 -0.70
CA ALA A 48 -19.97 38.26 -0.59
C ALA A 48 -19.55 37.36 0.59
N GLN A 49 -20.23 37.50 1.74
CA GLN A 49 -19.98 36.67 2.91
C GLN A 49 -20.36 35.20 2.67
N SER A 50 -21.50 34.92 2.03
CA SER A 50 -21.89 33.54 1.71
C SER A 50 -20.92 32.83 0.76
N VAL A 51 -20.40 33.53 -0.25
CA VAL A 51 -19.39 32.98 -1.18
C VAL A 51 -18.08 32.69 -0.47
N ALA A 52 -17.60 33.62 0.38
CA ALA A 52 -16.38 33.41 1.15
C ALA A 52 -16.49 32.19 2.09
N CYS A 53 -17.63 32.04 2.79
CA CYS A 53 -17.89 30.88 3.65
C CYS A 53 -17.92 29.56 2.87
N LEU A 54 -18.57 29.54 1.70
CA LEU A 54 -18.67 28.34 0.88
C LEU A 54 -17.29 27.90 0.34
N VAL A 55 -16.47 28.86 -0.12
CA VAL A 55 -15.10 28.60 -0.57
C VAL A 55 -14.23 28.10 0.59
N ALA A 56 -14.34 28.69 1.78
CA ALA A 56 -13.61 28.24 2.96
C ALA A 56 -14.02 26.82 3.38
N LEU A 57 -15.31 26.49 3.31
CA LEU A 57 -15.82 25.15 3.61
C LEU A 57 -15.30 24.11 2.61
N ILE A 58 -15.37 24.40 1.31
CA ILE A 58 -14.82 23.50 0.27
C ILE A 58 -13.30 23.34 0.42
N GLY A 59 -12.59 24.42 0.73
CA GLY A 59 -11.15 24.40 0.97
C GLY A 59 -10.76 23.52 2.16
N THR A 60 -11.47 23.67 3.29
CA THR A 60 -11.22 22.86 4.49
C THR A 60 -11.53 21.38 4.27
N ILE A 61 -12.61 21.04 3.56
CA ILE A 61 -12.92 19.64 3.19
C ILE A 61 -11.83 19.05 2.29
N ASN A 62 -11.38 19.78 1.26
CA ASN A 62 -10.32 19.30 0.36
C ASN A 62 -8.99 19.06 1.08
N VAL A 63 -8.60 19.99 1.97
CA VAL A 63 -7.39 19.85 2.79
C VAL A 63 -7.53 18.68 3.77
N TRP A 64 -8.70 18.52 4.40
CA TRP A 64 -8.97 17.41 5.32
C TRP A 64 -8.91 16.05 4.62
N ILE A 65 -9.54 15.91 3.46
CA ILE A 65 -9.50 14.70 2.63
C ILE A 65 -8.06 14.41 2.20
N SER A 66 -7.34 15.42 1.69
CA SER A 66 -5.94 15.28 1.27
C SER A 66 -5.06 14.80 2.42
N TRP A 67 -5.22 15.40 3.60
CA TRP A 67 -4.53 14.99 4.83
C TRP A 67 -4.86 13.55 5.22
N TYR A 68 -6.14 13.16 5.19
CA TYR A 68 -6.60 11.81 5.51
C TYR A 68 -5.94 10.76 4.60
N TYR A 69 -5.96 10.98 3.27
CA TYR A 69 -5.35 10.07 2.31
C TYR A 69 -3.83 9.99 2.47
N ILE A 70 -3.16 11.12 2.75
CA ILE A 70 -1.71 11.12 2.99
C ILE A 70 -1.35 10.32 4.24
N ARG A 71 -2.11 10.49 5.34
CA ARG A 71 -1.90 9.71 6.57
C ARG A 71 -2.15 8.22 6.34
N LYS A 72 -3.26 7.87 5.69
CA LYS A 72 -3.62 6.47 5.42
C LYS A 72 -2.64 5.79 4.45
N SER A 73 -2.16 6.50 3.44
CA SER A 73 -1.19 6.00 2.46
C SER A 73 0.19 5.69 3.07
N ASN A 74 0.57 6.36 4.16
CA ASN A 74 1.81 6.05 4.85
C ASN A 74 1.79 4.70 5.59
N THR A 75 0.61 4.12 5.82
CA THR A 75 0.48 2.79 6.44
C THR A 75 0.74 1.63 5.46
N MET A 76 0.69 1.86 4.14
CA MET A 76 0.75 0.78 3.13
C MET A 76 2.03 0.78 2.26
N ARG A 77 3.10 1.47 2.67
CA ARG A 77 4.28 1.68 1.80
C ARG A 77 5.57 0.97 2.23
N ASP A 78 5.51 0.09 3.22
CA ASP A 78 6.66 -0.75 3.56
C ASP A 78 6.68 -1.95 2.61
N TRP A 79 7.43 -1.81 1.53
CA TRP A 79 7.64 -2.88 0.57
C TRP A 79 8.62 -3.88 1.17
N LEU A 80 8.21 -5.13 1.24
CA LEU A 80 9.06 -6.20 1.72
C LEU A 80 10.03 -6.60 0.61
N VAL A 81 11.33 -6.52 0.88
CA VAL A 81 12.35 -6.97 -0.09
C VAL A 81 12.53 -8.48 0.09
N VAL A 82 12.20 -9.23 -0.95
CA VAL A 82 12.32 -10.70 -0.98
C VAL A 82 13.40 -11.10 -1.98
N CYS A 83 14.27 -12.03 -1.60
CA CYS A 83 15.28 -12.61 -2.49
C CYS A 83 14.57 -13.50 -3.53
N ALA A 84 14.75 -13.21 -4.81
CA ALA A 84 14.13 -13.95 -5.90
C ALA A 84 14.52 -15.44 -5.95
N TRP A 85 15.69 -15.81 -5.44
CA TRP A 85 16.20 -17.18 -5.51
C TRP A 85 15.92 -18.00 -4.24
N THR A 86 16.04 -17.39 -3.07
CA THR A 86 15.94 -18.10 -1.79
C THR A 86 14.64 -17.83 -1.03
N HIS A 87 13.81 -16.90 -1.53
CA HIS A 87 12.60 -16.41 -0.86
C HIS A 87 12.83 -15.86 0.57
N LYS A 88 14.09 -15.54 0.93
CA LYS A 88 14.41 -14.86 2.19
C LYS A 88 13.99 -13.39 2.16
N ILE A 89 13.63 -12.85 3.31
CA ILE A 89 13.18 -11.48 3.49
C ILE A 89 14.33 -10.64 4.05
N LYS A 90 14.59 -9.47 3.46
CA LYS A 90 15.56 -8.52 4.00
C LYS A 90 14.92 -7.73 5.14
N GLN A 91 15.43 -7.94 6.35
CA GLN A 91 15.00 -7.23 7.55
C GLN A 91 16.22 -6.48 8.11
N GLY A 92 16.27 -5.16 7.89
CA GLY A 92 17.46 -4.37 8.21
C GLY A 92 18.67 -4.82 7.39
N ASP A 93 19.71 -5.31 8.06
CA ASP A 93 20.96 -5.77 7.44
C ASP A 93 21.08 -7.31 7.36
N ARG A 94 20.03 -8.03 7.78
CA ARG A 94 19.99 -9.50 7.75
C ARG A 94 18.93 -10.04 6.79
N TRP A 95 19.18 -11.25 6.29
CA TRP A 95 18.23 -12.03 5.50
C TRP A 95 17.64 -13.14 6.37
N VAL A 96 16.35 -13.03 6.68
CA VAL A 96 15.60 -13.99 7.49
C VAL A 96 14.71 -14.87 6.62
N SER A 97 14.38 -16.08 7.06
CA SER A 97 13.42 -16.93 6.34
C SER A 97 12.01 -16.35 6.43
N LEU A 98 11.10 -16.81 5.56
CA LEU A 98 9.69 -16.40 5.63
C LEU A 98 9.05 -16.81 6.96
N GLU A 99 9.35 -18.02 7.42
CA GLU A 99 8.86 -18.58 8.68
C GLU A 99 9.35 -17.75 9.87
N GLU A 100 10.65 -17.44 9.91
CA GLU A 100 11.25 -16.61 10.97
C GLU A 100 10.64 -15.20 10.97
N PHE A 101 10.47 -14.60 9.79
CA PHE A 101 9.83 -13.30 9.66
C PHE A 101 8.38 -13.31 10.19
N LEU A 102 7.59 -14.33 9.85
CA LEU A 102 6.20 -14.46 10.30
C LEU A 102 6.13 -14.72 11.80
N ALA A 103 7.02 -15.56 12.34
CA ALA A 103 7.11 -15.81 13.77
C ALA A 103 7.45 -14.54 14.55
N GLU A 104 8.44 -13.76 14.10
CA GLU A 104 8.84 -12.50 14.75
C GLU A 104 7.76 -11.41 14.65
N ARG A 105 7.09 -11.27 13.50
CA ARG A 105 6.13 -10.18 13.26
C ARG A 105 4.73 -10.46 13.75
N LEU A 106 4.28 -11.72 13.67
CA LEU A 106 2.89 -12.11 13.97
C LEU A 106 2.79 -13.03 15.19
N GLY A 107 3.91 -13.51 15.74
CA GLY A 107 3.92 -14.45 16.85
C GLY A 107 3.36 -15.84 16.49
N CYS A 108 3.25 -16.15 15.19
CA CYS A 108 2.66 -17.39 14.72
C CYS A 108 3.72 -18.49 14.56
N GLN A 109 3.39 -19.72 14.92
CA GLN A 109 4.16 -20.88 14.48
C GLN A 109 3.72 -21.27 13.07
N VAL A 110 4.69 -21.44 12.16
CA VAL A 110 4.44 -21.81 10.77
C VAL A 110 4.70 -23.29 10.60
N SER A 111 3.75 -24.02 10.01
CA SER A 111 3.90 -25.41 9.59
C SER A 111 3.83 -25.52 8.08
N HIS A 112 4.55 -26.50 7.51
CA HIS A 112 4.51 -26.78 6.08
C HIS A 112 3.44 -27.83 5.78
N GLY A 113 2.42 -27.42 5.03
CA GLY A 113 1.42 -28.31 4.44
C GLY A 113 1.63 -28.42 2.94
N ILE A 114 1.11 -29.49 2.35
CA ILE A 114 1.03 -29.65 0.90
C ILE A 114 -0.35 -29.17 0.43
N SER A 115 -0.39 -28.39 -0.65
CA SER A 115 -1.66 -27.95 -1.21
C SER A 115 -2.37 -29.12 -1.91
N ASP A 116 -3.70 -29.13 -1.87
CA ASP A 116 -4.51 -30.13 -2.59
C ASP A 116 -4.09 -30.31 -4.08
N PRO A 117 -3.85 -29.25 -4.88
CA PRO A 117 -3.41 -29.45 -6.26
C PRO A 117 -2.00 -30.06 -6.34
N SER A 118 -1.08 -29.71 -5.44
CA SER A 118 0.25 -30.33 -5.39
C SER A 118 0.18 -31.80 -5.01
N LEU A 119 -0.74 -32.17 -4.10
CA LEU A 119 -1.00 -33.57 -3.75
C LEU A 119 -1.54 -34.37 -4.94
N ALA A 120 -2.50 -33.80 -5.68
CA ALA A 120 -3.06 -34.44 -6.86
C ALA A 120 -1.99 -34.67 -7.93
N GLN A 121 -1.16 -33.66 -8.21
CA GLN A 121 -0.06 -33.75 -9.16
C GLN A 121 0.97 -34.81 -8.74
N MET A 122 1.32 -34.87 -7.45
CA MET A 122 2.24 -35.88 -6.93
C MET A 122 1.68 -37.29 -7.09
N ARG A 123 0.39 -37.50 -6.81
CA ARG A 123 -0.28 -38.79 -7.03
C ARG A 123 -0.27 -39.21 -8.49
N GLU A 124 -0.60 -38.27 -9.39
CA GLU A 124 -0.56 -38.52 -10.82
C GLU A 124 0.86 -38.87 -11.31
N GLN A 125 1.89 -38.20 -10.79
CA GLN A 125 3.29 -38.55 -11.08
C GLN A 125 3.65 -39.96 -10.59
N LEU A 126 3.25 -40.32 -9.36
CA LEU A 126 3.45 -41.65 -8.79
C LEU A 126 2.78 -42.75 -9.62
N ASP A 127 1.52 -42.55 -10.04
CA ASP A 127 0.79 -43.51 -10.87
C ASP A 127 1.47 -43.67 -12.24
N ASN A 128 1.86 -42.57 -12.88
CA ASN A 128 2.57 -42.58 -14.15
C ASN A 128 3.94 -43.29 -14.06
N ASP A 129 4.70 -43.02 -13.01
CA ASP A 129 6.00 -43.66 -12.79
C ASP A 129 5.86 -45.15 -12.50
N TRP A 130 4.84 -45.55 -11.73
CA TRP A 130 4.52 -46.96 -11.50
C TRP A 130 4.26 -47.72 -12.80
N HIS A 131 3.52 -47.11 -13.73
CA HIS A 131 3.24 -47.70 -15.04
C HIS A 131 4.45 -47.75 -15.99
N ARG A 132 5.53 -47.03 -15.68
CA ARG A 132 6.77 -46.98 -16.48
C ARG A 132 7.87 -47.93 -15.99
N LEU A 133 7.72 -48.49 -14.79
CA LEU A 133 8.65 -49.48 -14.29
C LEU A 133 8.43 -50.80 -15.03
N ASP A 134 9.45 -51.27 -15.74
CA ASP A 134 9.47 -52.65 -16.22
C ASP A 134 9.29 -53.58 -15.01
N PRO A 135 8.52 -54.68 -15.14
CA PRO A 135 8.41 -55.65 -14.07
C PRO A 135 9.81 -56.09 -13.65
N PRO A 136 10.11 -56.20 -12.34
CA PRO A 136 11.43 -56.53 -11.87
C PRO A 136 11.90 -57.81 -12.56
N THR A 137 13.04 -57.74 -13.25
CA THR A 137 13.63 -58.91 -13.91
C THR A 137 13.80 -59.99 -12.84
N PRO A 138 13.40 -61.26 -13.06
CA PRO A 138 13.32 -62.28 -11.99
C PRO A 138 14.63 -62.67 -11.29
N THR A 139 15.74 -61.94 -11.44
CA THR A 139 17.09 -62.41 -11.10
C THR A 139 17.83 -61.58 -10.04
N GLU A 140 17.18 -60.61 -9.38
CA GLU A 140 17.79 -59.91 -8.24
C GLU A 140 17.05 -60.17 -6.93
N SER A 141 16.87 -61.46 -6.62
CA SER A 141 16.51 -61.88 -5.27
C SER A 141 17.69 -61.60 -4.32
N ARG A 142 17.60 -60.45 -3.66
CA ARG A 142 18.05 -60.20 -2.27
C ARG A 142 19.19 -61.10 -1.80
N LYS A 143 20.45 -60.76 -2.13
CA LYS A 143 21.60 -61.32 -1.38
C LYS A 143 21.43 -60.96 0.11
N PRO A 144 21.50 -61.93 1.04
CA PRO A 144 21.39 -61.62 2.46
C PRO A 144 22.54 -60.69 2.86
N ARG A 145 22.20 -59.62 3.57
CA ARG A 145 23.16 -58.66 4.12
C ARG A 145 24.10 -59.41 5.08
N PRO A 146 25.43 -59.33 4.95
CA PRO A 146 26.34 -59.96 5.90
C PRO A 146 26.09 -59.36 7.30
N LYS A 147 26.00 -60.23 8.31
CA LYS A 147 25.86 -59.79 9.71
C LYS A 147 27.14 -59.07 10.13
N PRO A 148 27.04 -57.92 10.82
CA PRO A 148 28.21 -57.28 11.42
C PRO A 148 28.82 -58.21 12.47
N ALA A 149 30.16 -58.27 12.47
CA ALA A 149 30.98 -59.01 13.44
C ALA A 149 30.97 -58.36 14.81
#